data_AF-A0A2R8BKH5-F1
#
_entry.id   AF-A0A2R8BKH5-F1
#
_cell.length_a   1.000
_cell.length_b   1.000
_cell.length_c   1.000
_cell.angle_alpha   90.00
_cell.angle_beta   90.00
_cell.angle_gamma   90.00
#
_symmetry.space_group_name_H-M   'P 1'
#
loop_
_entity.id
_entity.type
_entity.pdbx_description
1 polymer ?
#
loop_
_entity_poly.entity_id
_entity_poly.type
_entity_poly.pdbx_seq_one_letter_code
_entity_poly.pdbx_strand_id
1 'polypeptide(L)'
;MNVPVRRVTWPRTVRIIRSIHRPIDLFEDIADPADWEALASAEAKFNPRIRESIGDLSRVPVARRVTGPGASWVMAPFVHCSPLRPGRFSDGSFGLYYAGDRTEVAIAETIHHHARFMRATEEAPGWTSQFRELIGSIDTDLDDATGRADLLDTEDYHASQVFGAERRAAGSNGITWPSVRFPEGQCIAVFWPDVIPIPTQGAHFAYHWDGERSDYVKRLDDGEVWQVS
;
A
#
# COMPACT_ATOMS: atom_id res chain seq x y z
N MET A 1 6.19 18.33 -15.22
CA MET A 1 5.37 17.95 -16.41
C MET A 1 3.93 17.76 -15.95
N ASN A 2 2.96 18.47 -16.54
CA ASN A 2 1.60 18.52 -15.98
C ASN A 2 0.73 17.36 -16.50
N VAL A 3 -0.01 16.71 -15.61
CA VAL A 3 -1.09 15.77 -15.95
C VAL A 3 -2.43 16.40 -15.54
N PRO A 4 -3.56 16.04 -16.17
CA PRO A 4 -4.85 16.53 -15.70
C PRO A 4 -5.14 16.02 -14.29
N VAL A 5 -5.87 16.81 -13.51
CA VAL A 5 -6.43 16.39 -12.23
C VAL A 5 -7.86 15.93 -12.47
N ARG A 6 -8.23 14.77 -11.94
CA ARG A 6 -9.60 14.25 -12.01
C ARG A 6 -10.13 13.90 -10.63
N ARG A 7 -11.42 14.13 -10.41
CA ARG A 7 -12.14 13.59 -9.25
C ARG A 7 -12.28 12.08 -9.42
N VAL A 8 -11.77 11.31 -8.47
CA VAL A 8 -11.90 9.85 -8.41
C VAL A 8 -12.84 9.51 -7.27
N THR A 9 -13.99 8.94 -7.62
CA THR A 9 -15.02 8.51 -6.68
C THR A 9 -15.24 7.01 -6.82
N TRP A 10 -14.52 6.22 -6.03
CA TRP A 10 -14.70 4.76 -5.99
C TRP A 10 -15.35 4.37 -4.66
N PRO A 11 -16.55 3.74 -4.68
CA PRO A 11 -17.19 3.26 -3.47
C PRO A 11 -16.44 2.08 -2.84
N ARG A 12 -15.49 1.48 -3.58
CA ARG A 12 -14.65 0.38 -3.15
C ARG A 12 -13.23 0.59 -3.66
N THR A 13 -12.26 0.52 -2.76
CA THR A 13 -10.84 0.34 -3.06
C THR A 13 -10.38 -0.96 -2.43
N VAL A 14 -9.39 -1.61 -3.05
CA VAL A 14 -8.83 -2.86 -2.55
C VAL A 14 -7.32 -2.75 -2.41
N ARG A 15 -6.83 -3.08 -1.22
CA ARG A 15 -5.40 -3.25 -0.94
C ARG A 15 -5.18 -4.63 -0.35
N ILE A 16 -4.17 -5.35 -0.82
CA ILE A 16 -3.77 -6.63 -0.24
C ILE A 16 -2.45 -6.48 0.51
N ILE A 17 -2.41 -7.01 1.73
CA ILE A 17 -1.20 -7.01 2.58
C ILE A 17 -0.92 -8.43 3.08
N ARG A 18 0.35 -8.76 3.39
CA ARG A 18 0.66 -10.04 4.03
C ARG A 18 0.00 -10.11 5.41
N SER A 19 -0.58 -11.26 5.75
CA SER A 19 -1.31 -11.47 7.00
C SER A 19 -0.45 -11.57 8.25
N ILE A 20 0.87 -11.71 8.10
CA ILE A 20 1.83 -11.74 9.21
C ILE A 20 1.98 -10.38 9.93
N HIS A 21 1.53 -9.29 9.30
CA HIS A 21 1.58 -7.97 9.92
C HIS A 21 0.50 -7.87 10.99
N ARG A 22 0.93 -7.61 12.23
CA ARG A 22 0.04 -7.39 13.37
C ARG A 22 -0.44 -5.93 13.42
N PRO A 23 -1.65 -5.67 13.95
CA PRO A 23 -2.07 -4.32 14.34
C PRO A 23 -1.03 -3.65 15.25
N ILE A 24 -0.96 -2.31 15.21
CA ILE A 24 -0.01 -1.51 15.97
C ILE A 24 -0.80 -0.64 16.95
N ASP A 25 -0.74 -0.96 18.23
CA ASP A 25 -1.62 -0.40 19.27
C ASP A 25 -1.62 1.15 19.32
N LEU A 26 -0.46 1.80 19.10
CA LEU A 26 -0.36 3.27 19.13
C LEU A 26 -1.29 3.97 18.12
N PHE A 27 -1.49 3.38 16.94
CA PHE A 27 -2.34 3.99 15.91
C PHE A 27 -3.83 3.86 16.23
N GLU A 28 -4.19 2.83 17.00
CA GLU A 28 -5.56 2.47 17.31
C GLU A 28 -6.03 3.07 18.64
N ASP A 29 -5.09 3.59 19.42
CA ASP A 29 -5.35 4.36 20.64
C ASP A 29 -6.00 5.73 20.32
N ILE A 30 -6.72 6.26 21.30
CA ILE A 30 -7.45 7.54 21.24
C ILE A 30 -6.51 8.72 21.60
N ALA A 31 -5.22 8.45 21.86
CA ALA A 31 -4.22 9.47 22.12
C ALA A 31 -4.10 10.47 20.96
N ASP A 32 -3.93 11.75 21.29
CA ASP A 32 -3.74 12.80 20.29
C ASP A 32 -2.50 12.49 19.44
N PRO A 33 -2.59 12.50 18.09
CA PRO A 33 -1.45 12.26 17.22
C PRO A 33 -0.27 13.23 17.41
N ALA A 34 -0.48 14.38 18.06
CA ALA A 34 0.59 15.29 18.49
C ALA A 34 1.45 14.69 19.62
N ASP A 35 0.86 13.88 20.50
CA ASP A 35 1.52 13.29 21.67
C ASP A 35 2.24 11.97 21.35
N TRP A 36 1.98 11.39 20.17
CA TRP A 36 2.52 10.09 19.76
C TRP A 36 4.04 10.00 19.79
N GLU A 37 4.76 11.07 19.45
CA GLU A 37 6.23 11.07 19.50
C GLU A 37 6.75 10.98 20.93
N ALA A 38 6.07 11.66 21.87
CA ALA A 38 6.40 11.60 23.29
C ALA A 38 6.05 10.21 23.88
N LEU A 39 4.88 9.67 23.54
CA LEU A 39 4.43 8.33 23.94
C LEU A 39 5.37 7.24 23.40
N ALA A 40 5.67 7.29 22.09
CA ALA A 40 6.61 6.36 21.45
C ALA A 40 8.00 6.43 22.08
N SER A 41 8.49 7.63 22.43
CA SER A 41 9.78 7.82 23.10
C SER A 41 9.78 7.27 24.53
N ALA A 42 8.69 7.46 25.28
CA ALA A 42 8.53 6.93 26.63
C ALA A 42 8.48 5.39 26.61
N GLU A 43 7.66 4.80 25.75
CA GLU A 43 7.51 3.35 25.64
C GLU A 43 8.75 2.65 25.05
N ALA A 44 9.39 3.24 24.04
CA ALA A 44 10.60 2.66 23.43
C ALA A 44 11.78 2.56 24.40
N LYS A 45 11.85 3.43 25.43
CA LYS A 45 12.82 3.31 26.52
C LYS A 45 12.64 2.03 27.34
N PHE A 46 11.41 1.53 27.42
CA PHE A 46 11.09 0.30 28.14
C PHE A 46 11.01 -0.93 27.22
N ASN A 47 10.74 -0.75 25.92
CA ASN A 47 10.71 -1.82 24.93
C ASN A 47 11.08 -1.31 23.51
N PRO A 48 12.33 -1.54 23.04
CA PRO A 48 12.78 -1.10 21.73
C PRO A 48 11.95 -1.61 20.54
N ARG A 49 11.24 -2.75 20.71
CA ARG A 49 10.36 -3.32 19.66
C ARG A 49 9.15 -2.42 19.35
N ILE A 50 8.74 -1.57 20.29
CA ILE A 50 7.65 -0.61 20.09
C ILE A 50 8.02 0.44 19.05
N ARG A 51 9.29 0.87 19.02
CA ARG A 51 9.77 1.82 18.01
C ARG A 51 9.74 1.23 16.61
N GLU A 52 10.11 -0.05 16.47
CA GLU A 52 10.03 -0.76 15.20
C GLU A 52 8.59 -0.95 14.72
N SER A 53 7.65 -1.20 15.64
CA SER A 53 6.23 -1.34 15.27
C SER A 53 5.58 -0.02 14.85
N ILE A 54 5.99 1.13 15.39
CA ILE A 54 5.40 2.43 15.03
C ILE A 54 5.99 2.98 13.72
N GLY A 55 7.27 2.70 13.44
CA GLY A 55 7.96 3.28 12.29
C GLY A 55 8.34 4.75 12.52
N ASP A 56 8.55 5.48 11.42
CA ASP A 56 9.03 6.87 11.42
C ASP A 56 7.87 7.86 11.25
N LEU A 57 7.33 8.34 12.38
CA LEU A 57 6.25 9.32 12.43
C LEU A 57 6.60 10.67 11.79
N SER A 58 7.89 11.02 11.70
CA SER A 58 8.33 12.31 11.13
C SER A 58 8.01 12.42 9.64
N ARG A 59 7.74 11.30 8.97
CA ARG A 59 7.37 11.23 7.54
C ARG A 59 5.94 11.68 7.27
N VAL A 60 5.10 11.75 8.31
CA VAL A 60 3.70 12.17 8.22
C VAL A 60 3.49 13.42 9.05
N PRO A 61 3.08 14.56 8.43
CA PRO A 61 2.71 15.75 9.16
C PRO A 61 1.62 15.45 10.19
N VAL A 62 1.74 16.02 11.39
CA VAL A 62 0.81 15.76 12.51
C VAL A 62 -0.66 15.94 12.09
N ALA A 63 -0.98 17.02 11.38
CA ALA A 63 -2.32 17.33 10.91
C ALA A 63 -2.89 16.35 9.85
N ARG A 64 -2.05 15.45 9.32
CA ARG A 64 -2.42 14.44 8.33
C ARG A 64 -2.44 13.02 8.92
N ARG A 65 -2.12 12.85 10.21
CA ARG A 65 -2.13 11.55 10.90
C ARG A 65 -3.57 11.12 11.17
N VAL A 66 -3.83 9.83 10.97
CA VAL A 66 -5.15 9.22 11.20
C VAL A 66 -5.06 8.34 12.45
N THR A 67 -6.07 8.43 13.31
CA THR A 67 -6.16 7.67 14.57
C THR A 67 -7.49 6.91 14.66
N GLY A 68 -7.55 5.94 15.56
CA GLY A 68 -8.74 5.14 15.84
C GLY A 68 -8.67 3.70 15.32
N PRO A 69 -9.70 2.89 15.56
CA PRO A 69 -9.66 1.45 15.30
C PRO A 69 -9.31 1.13 13.85
N GLY A 70 -8.23 0.35 13.63
CA GLY A 70 -7.74 -0.01 12.30
C GLY A 70 -6.84 1.02 11.61
N ALA A 71 -6.55 2.18 12.23
CA ALA A 71 -5.70 3.22 11.63
C ALA A 71 -4.30 2.71 11.25
N SER A 72 -3.81 1.65 11.91
CA SER A 72 -2.61 0.91 11.52
C SER A 72 -2.59 0.56 10.03
N TRP A 73 -3.73 0.17 9.46
CA TRP A 73 -3.84 -0.23 8.06
C TRP A 73 -3.66 0.93 7.07
N VAL A 74 -3.92 2.16 7.52
CA VAL A 74 -3.71 3.38 6.72
C VAL A 74 -2.37 4.02 7.00
N MET A 75 -1.92 4.06 8.26
CA MET A 75 -0.68 4.73 8.66
C MET A 75 0.57 3.95 8.24
N ALA A 76 0.54 2.62 8.32
CA ALA A 76 1.72 1.77 8.09
C ALA A 76 2.50 2.05 6.78
N PRO A 77 1.86 2.25 5.61
CA PRO A 77 2.57 2.51 4.36
C PRO A 77 3.37 3.82 4.38
N PHE A 78 2.98 4.78 5.23
CA PHE A 78 3.62 6.10 5.31
C PHE A 78 4.81 6.11 6.27
N VAL A 79 4.71 5.40 7.38
CA VAL A 79 5.72 5.39 8.47
C VAL A 79 6.77 4.28 8.32
N HIS A 80 6.48 3.21 7.57
CA HIS A 80 7.41 2.10 7.33
C HIS A 80 8.01 2.06 5.91
N CYS A 81 7.88 3.14 5.14
CA CYS A 81 8.51 3.22 3.82
C CYS A 81 10.05 3.17 3.92
N SER A 82 10.72 2.69 2.88
CA SER A 82 12.18 2.54 2.89
C SER A 82 12.74 2.57 1.46
N PRO A 83 13.92 3.20 1.23
CA PRO A 83 14.62 3.12 -0.05
C PRO A 83 14.98 1.69 -0.48
N LEU A 84 14.98 0.73 0.43
CA LEU A 84 15.18 -0.70 0.11
C LEU A 84 13.96 -1.34 -0.55
N ARG A 85 12.79 -0.69 -0.49
CA ARG A 85 11.51 -1.15 -1.05
C ARG A 85 10.81 0.00 -1.77
N PRO A 86 11.38 0.49 -2.88
CA PRO A 86 10.77 1.55 -3.66
C PRO A 86 9.47 1.07 -4.31
N GLY A 87 8.54 2.00 -4.53
CA GLY A 87 7.32 1.79 -5.29
C GLY A 87 7.39 2.45 -6.66
N ARG A 88 6.27 2.40 -7.39
CA ARG A 88 6.12 3.06 -8.70
C ARG A 88 6.28 4.58 -8.60
N PHE A 89 5.61 5.22 -7.65
CA PHE A 89 5.60 6.68 -7.51
C PHE A 89 6.41 7.19 -6.30
N SER A 90 7.26 6.35 -5.71
CA SER A 90 8.17 6.75 -4.64
C SER A 90 9.44 5.91 -4.68
N ASP A 91 10.58 6.58 -4.56
CA ASP A 91 11.89 5.96 -4.39
C ASP A 91 12.09 5.35 -2.98
N GLY A 92 11.08 5.45 -2.11
CA GLY A 92 11.11 4.97 -0.73
C GLY A 92 11.51 6.01 0.31
N SER A 93 11.84 7.24 -0.10
CA SER A 93 12.07 8.38 0.81
C SER A 93 10.78 8.86 1.50
N PHE A 94 9.63 8.61 0.89
CA PHE A 94 8.30 8.83 1.48
C PHE A 94 7.37 7.67 1.16
N GLY A 95 6.32 7.50 1.96
CA GLY A 95 5.39 6.40 1.81
C GLY A 95 4.15 6.77 1.02
N LEU A 96 3.48 5.75 0.51
CA LEU A 96 2.30 5.85 -0.34
C LEU A 96 1.34 4.74 0.01
N TYR A 97 0.05 5.06 0.04
CA TYR A 97 -0.99 4.04 0.10
C TYR A 97 -1.45 3.70 -1.31
N TYR A 98 -1.13 2.47 -1.75
CA TYR A 98 -1.57 1.91 -3.02
C TYR A 98 -2.84 1.07 -2.84
N ALA A 99 -3.76 1.18 -3.80
CA ALA A 99 -4.93 0.32 -3.92
C ALA A 99 -5.41 0.23 -5.39
N GLY A 100 -6.13 -0.85 -5.69
CA GLY A 100 -6.89 -1.02 -6.93
C GLY A 100 -8.37 -0.68 -6.75
N ASP A 101 -9.09 -0.54 -7.85
CA ASP A 101 -10.55 -0.37 -7.87
C ASP A 101 -11.32 -1.68 -7.60
N ARG A 102 -10.63 -2.83 -7.69
CA ARG A 102 -11.20 -4.17 -7.47
C ARG A 102 -10.16 -5.18 -6.98
N THR A 103 -10.65 -6.33 -6.55
CA THR A 103 -9.84 -7.38 -5.92
C THR A 103 -8.81 -7.97 -6.89
N GLU A 104 -9.19 -8.19 -8.14
CA GLU A 104 -8.34 -8.76 -9.19
C GLU A 104 -7.12 -7.87 -9.47
N VAL A 105 -7.31 -6.54 -9.47
CA VAL A 105 -6.21 -5.57 -9.62
C VAL A 105 -5.23 -5.69 -8.45
N ALA A 106 -5.73 -5.72 -7.22
CA ALA A 106 -4.89 -5.83 -6.03
C ALA A 106 -4.15 -7.18 -5.98
N ILE A 107 -4.79 -8.27 -6.43
CA ILE A 107 -4.16 -9.58 -6.56
C ILE A 107 -3.03 -9.53 -7.58
N ALA A 108 -3.28 -9.02 -8.79
CA ALA A 108 -2.29 -8.94 -9.86
C ALA A 108 -1.04 -8.11 -9.46
N GLU A 109 -1.26 -6.95 -8.82
CA GLU A 109 -0.18 -6.11 -8.30
C GLU A 109 0.60 -6.83 -7.17
N THR A 110 -0.09 -7.49 -6.25
CA THR A 110 0.55 -8.19 -5.13
C THR A 110 1.34 -9.40 -5.60
N ILE A 111 0.83 -10.18 -6.57
CA ILE A 111 1.54 -11.32 -7.17
C ILE A 111 2.87 -10.86 -7.75
N HIS A 112 2.88 -9.77 -8.53
CA HIS A 112 4.10 -9.28 -9.15
C HIS A 112 5.18 -8.91 -8.10
N HIS A 113 4.80 -8.12 -7.09
CA HIS A 113 5.74 -7.71 -6.05
C HIS A 113 6.15 -8.88 -5.14
N HIS A 114 5.23 -9.80 -4.87
CA HIS A 114 5.50 -11.00 -4.09
C HIS A 114 6.48 -11.92 -4.81
N ALA A 115 6.28 -12.16 -6.11
CA ALA A 115 7.16 -13.00 -6.91
C ALA A 115 8.59 -12.46 -6.96
N ARG A 116 8.75 -11.15 -7.08
CA ARG A 116 10.07 -10.49 -7.00
C ARG A 116 10.75 -10.73 -5.64
N PHE A 117 9.99 -10.70 -4.55
CA PHE A 117 10.51 -11.04 -3.22
C PHE A 117 10.91 -12.52 -3.12
N MET A 118 10.04 -13.44 -3.53
CA MET A 118 10.27 -14.88 -3.43
C MET A 118 11.49 -15.34 -4.25
N ARG A 119 11.67 -14.78 -5.45
CA ARG A 119 12.87 -15.04 -6.27
C ARG A 119 14.16 -14.54 -5.64
N ALA A 120 14.11 -13.47 -4.85
CA ALA A 120 15.28 -12.95 -4.14
C ALA A 120 15.69 -13.81 -2.93
N THR A 121 14.84 -14.75 -2.50
CA THR A 121 15.04 -15.57 -1.29
C THR A 121 15.05 -17.08 -1.54
N GLU A 122 15.11 -17.53 -2.81
CA GLU A 122 15.16 -18.96 -3.23
C GLU A 122 14.11 -19.86 -2.53
N GLU A 123 12.90 -19.33 -2.34
CA GLU A 123 11.85 -20.01 -1.57
C GLU A 123 11.34 -21.27 -2.27
N ALA A 124 11.10 -22.31 -1.47
CA ALA A 124 10.56 -23.58 -1.96
C ALA A 124 9.11 -23.44 -2.46
N PRO A 125 8.68 -24.23 -3.46
CA PRO A 125 7.30 -24.23 -3.93
C PRO A 125 6.29 -24.58 -2.82
N GLY A 126 5.11 -23.97 -2.88
CA GLY A 126 3.98 -24.30 -2.02
C GLY A 126 3.11 -23.10 -1.60
N TRP A 127 2.13 -23.38 -0.74
CA TRP A 127 1.19 -22.40 -0.17
C TRP A 127 1.78 -21.70 1.06
N THR A 128 2.88 -20.98 0.90
CA THR A 128 3.65 -20.43 2.03
C THR A 128 3.28 -19.00 2.39
N SER A 129 2.48 -18.32 1.55
CA SER A 129 2.18 -16.89 1.73
C SER A 129 0.69 -16.62 1.88
N GLN A 130 0.33 -16.11 3.07
CA GLN A 130 -1.02 -15.68 3.39
C GLN A 130 -1.13 -14.15 3.34
N PHE A 131 -2.24 -13.69 2.80
CA PHE A 131 -2.58 -12.30 2.60
C PHE A 131 -4.00 -12.02 3.09
N ARG A 132 -4.26 -10.75 3.38
CA ARG A 132 -5.59 -10.24 3.71
C ARG A 132 -5.91 -9.06 2.84
N GLU A 133 -7.18 -8.97 2.50
CA GLU A 133 -7.78 -7.88 1.78
C GLU A 133 -8.17 -6.77 2.75
N LEU A 134 -7.92 -5.53 2.35
CA LEU A 134 -8.38 -4.32 3.01
C LEU A 134 -9.27 -3.57 2.03
N ILE A 135 -10.50 -3.32 2.45
CA ILE A 135 -11.56 -2.68 1.68
C ILE A 135 -11.76 -1.26 2.18
N GLY A 136 -11.50 -0.29 1.33
CA GLY A 136 -11.76 1.12 1.59
C GLY A 136 -12.67 1.73 0.53
N SER A 137 -12.63 3.05 0.45
CA SER A 137 -13.26 3.86 -0.60
C SER A 137 -12.39 5.08 -0.85
N ILE A 138 -12.63 5.82 -1.93
CA ILE A 138 -11.95 7.09 -2.17
C ILE A 138 -12.92 8.06 -2.86
N ASP A 139 -12.86 9.31 -2.44
CA ASP A 139 -13.56 10.41 -3.10
C ASP A 139 -12.70 11.67 -3.01
N THR A 140 -11.77 11.82 -3.95
CA THR A 140 -10.78 12.91 -3.95
C THR A 140 -10.27 13.25 -5.34
N ASP A 141 -9.64 14.40 -5.48
CA ASP A 141 -8.95 14.79 -6.72
C ASP A 141 -7.56 14.18 -6.78
N LEU A 142 -7.25 13.49 -7.88
CA LEU A 142 -5.97 12.83 -8.12
C LEU A 142 -5.36 13.26 -9.46
N ASP A 143 -4.03 13.30 -9.51
CA ASP A 143 -3.27 13.47 -10.73
C ASP A 143 -3.45 12.23 -11.64
N ASP A 144 -3.98 12.40 -12.85
CA ASP A 144 -4.29 11.31 -13.76
C ASP A 144 -3.12 11.01 -14.71
N ALA A 145 -2.38 9.93 -14.43
CA ALA A 145 -1.26 9.49 -15.26
C ALA A 145 -1.70 8.63 -16.47
N THR A 146 -3.00 8.56 -16.79
CA THR A 146 -3.49 7.90 -18.01
C THR A 146 -2.82 8.46 -19.26
N GLY A 147 -2.33 7.58 -20.13
CA GLY A 147 -1.64 7.95 -21.38
C GLY A 147 -0.19 8.40 -21.21
N ARG A 148 0.35 8.42 -19.98
CA ARG A 148 1.76 8.72 -19.70
C ARG A 148 2.60 7.45 -19.68
N ALA A 149 2.95 6.95 -20.86
CA ALA A 149 3.75 5.73 -21.00
C ALA A 149 5.08 5.80 -20.22
N ASP A 150 5.70 6.97 -20.15
CA ASP A 150 6.91 7.22 -19.38
C ASP A 150 6.71 7.07 -17.86
N LEU A 151 5.50 7.31 -17.34
CA LEU A 151 5.17 7.11 -15.94
C LEU A 151 4.63 5.70 -15.64
N LEU A 152 4.33 4.92 -16.68
CA LEU A 152 3.68 3.62 -16.57
C LEU A 152 4.56 2.47 -17.10
N ASP A 153 5.86 2.70 -17.27
CA ASP A 153 6.82 1.64 -17.61
C ASP A 153 6.74 0.50 -16.58
N THR A 154 6.79 -0.75 -17.04
CA THR A 154 6.56 -1.91 -16.18
C THR A 154 7.77 -2.23 -15.29
N GLU A 155 8.97 -1.84 -15.72
CA GLU A 155 10.25 -2.23 -15.12
C GLU A 155 11.04 -1.02 -14.59
N ASP A 156 11.04 0.12 -15.29
CA ASP A 156 11.76 1.33 -14.87
C ASP A 156 10.83 2.36 -14.23
N TYR A 157 10.94 2.54 -12.91
CA TYR A 157 10.12 3.50 -12.16
C TYR A 157 10.76 4.87 -12.00
N HIS A 158 11.93 5.14 -12.57
CA HIS A 158 12.67 6.39 -12.32
C HIS A 158 11.83 7.63 -12.65
N ALA A 159 11.25 7.71 -13.85
CA ALA A 159 10.41 8.85 -14.26
C ALA A 159 9.16 9.00 -13.36
N SER A 160 8.53 7.88 -13.00
CA SER A 160 7.37 7.81 -12.10
C SER A 160 7.70 8.27 -10.68
N GLN A 161 8.88 7.93 -10.17
CA GLN A 161 9.34 8.31 -8.84
C GLN A 161 9.67 9.80 -8.76
N VAL A 162 10.36 10.34 -9.78
CA VAL A 162 10.61 11.78 -9.90
C VAL A 162 9.28 12.53 -9.94
N PHE A 163 8.35 12.08 -10.78
CA PHE A 163 7.02 12.66 -10.86
C PHE A 163 6.27 12.59 -9.52
N GLY A 164 6.28 11.44 -8.84
CA GLY A 164 5.62 11.28 -7.53
C GLY A 164 6.18 12.22 -6.46
N ALA A 165 7.50 12.41 -6.41
CA ALA A 165 8.14 13.36 -5.51
C ALA A 165 7.72 14.81 -5.82
N GLU A 166 7.72 15.21 -7.09
CA GLU A 166 7.25 16.54 -7.53
C GLU A 166 5.79 16.79 -7.12
N ARG A 167 4.90 15.81 -7.35
CA ARG A 167 3.47 15.94 -7.03
C ARG A 167 3.21 16.01 -5.53
N ARG A 168 3.92 15.20 -4.73
CA ARG A 168 3.84 15.27 -3.28
C ARG A 168 4.31 16.63 -2.75
N ALA A 169 5.44 17.13 -3.26
CA ALA A 169 5.98 18.44 -2.88
C ALA A 169 5.02 19.59 -3.25
N ALA A 170 4.28 19.44 -4.35
CA ALA A 170 3.23 20.38 -4.75
C ALA A 170 1.93 20.27 -3.95
N GLY A 171 1.84 19.36 -2.97
CA GLY A 171 0.66 19.19 -2.11
C GLY A 171 -0.49 18.39 -2.73
N SER A 172 -0.23 17.61 -3.78
CA SER A 172 -1.24 16.70 -4.36
C SER A 172 -1.75 15.68 -3.34
N ASN A 173 -2.98 15.21 -3.51
CA ASN A 173 -3.56 14.13 -2.70
C ASN A 173 -3.10 12.74 -3.19
N GLY A 174 -2.75 12.59 -4.46
CA GLY A 174 -2.32 11.33 -5.02
C GLY A 174 -2.36 11.26 -6.54
N ILE A 175 -2.16 10.06 -7.05
CA ILE A 175 -2.07 9.74 -8.48
C ILE A 175 -3.02 8.58 -8.78
N THR A 176 -3.60 8.56 -9.98
CA THR A 176 -4.42 7.47 -10.51
C THR A 176 -3.99 7.10 -11.93
N TRP A 177 -4.10 5.82 -12.29
CA TRP A 177 -3.70 5.31 -13.61
C TRP A 177 -4.41 3.98 -13.93
N PRO A 178 -4.52 3.60 -15.21
CA PRO A 178 -4.94 2.25 -15.59
C PRO A 178 -3.93 1.22 -15.11
N SER A 179 -4.40 0.10 -14.53
CA SER A 179 -3.50 -0.95 -14.10
C SER A 179 -2.72 -1.52 -15.29
N VAL A 180 -1.39 -1.61 -15.14
CA VAL A 180 -0.52 -2.22 -16.16
C VAL A 180 -0.47 -3.75 -16.05
N ARG A 181 -1.10 -4.31 -15.00
CA ARG A 181 -1.12 -5.76 -14.72
C ARG A 181 -2.52 -6.37 -14.84
N PHE A 182 -3.55 -5.54 -14.94
CA PHE A 182 -4.94 -5.95 -15.11
C PHE A 182 -5.68 -4.89 -15.96
N PRO A 183 -5.71 -5.03 -17.30
CA PRO A 183 -6.11 -3.97 -18.23
C PRO A 183 -7.49 -3.34 -17.98
N GLU A 184 -8.43 -4.09 -17.39
CA GLU A 184 -9.79 -3.63 -17.10
C GLU A 184 -9.91 -2.82 -15.79
N GLY A 185 -8.80 -2.68 -15.07
CA GLY A 185 -8.76 -2.10 -13.73
C GLY A 185 -8.02 -0.78 -13.64
N GLN A 186 -8.17 -0.13 -12.49
CA GLN A 186 -7.52 1.15 -12.19
C GLN A 186 -6.77 1.06 -10.86
N CYS A 187 -5.70 1.82 -10.75
CA CYS A 187 -4.89 1.92 -9.55
C CYS A 187 -4.89 3.37 -9.03
N ILE A 188 -4.65 3.49 -7.73
CA ILE A 188 -4.35 4.74 -7.04
C ILE A 188 -3.09 4.61 -6.17
N ALA A 189 -2.43 5.74 -5.97
CA ALA A 189 -1.41 5.94 -4.95
C ALA A 189 -1.69 7.27 -4.26
N VAL A 190 -2.05 7.24 -2.97
CA VAL A 190 -2.32 8.46 -2.20
C VAL A 190 -1.12 8.85 -1.33
N PHE A 191 -0.87 10.15 -1.24
CA PHE A 191 0.30 10.73 -0.57
C PHE A 191 0.13 10.94 0.93
N TRP A 192 -1.11 10.95 1.41
CA TRP A 192 -1.43 11.27 2.81
C TRP A 192 -2.43 10.27 3.39
N PRO A 193 -2.32 9.93 4.69
CA PRO A 193 -3.21 8.95 5.30
C PRO A 193 -4.65 9.45 5.41
N ASP A 194 -4.87 10.74 5.64
CA ASP A 194 -6.18 11.38 5.79
C ASP A 194 -6.98 11.52 4.47
N VAL A 195 -6.38 11.18 3.33
CA VAL A 195 -7.04 11.21 2.02
C VAL A 195 -7.98 10.00 1.83
N ILE A 196 -7.77 8.93 2.61
CA ILE A 196 -8.56 7.70 2.52
C ILE A 196 -9.14 7.35 3.90
N PRO A 197 -10.40 6.89 3.99
CA PRO A 197 -10.93 6.36 5.25
C PRO A 197 -10.16 5.13 5.73
N ILE A 198 -10.27 4.84 7.02
CA ILE A 198 -9.76 3.58 7.57
C ILE A 198 -10.48 2.41 6.89
N PRO A 199 -9.76 1.48 6.23
CA PRO A 199 -10.39 0.38 5.54
C PRO A 199 -10.93 -0.64 6.55
N THR A 200 -11.87 -1.46 6.10
CA THR A 200 -12.30 -2.67 6.80
C THR A 200 -11.57 -3.88 6.24
N GLN A 201 -11.38 -4.91 7.05
CA GLN A 201 -10.84 -6.18 6.55
C GLN A 201 -11.86 -6.89 5.66
N GLY A 202 -11.39 -7.36 4.50
CA GLY A 202 -12.15 -8.20 3.57
C GLY A 202 -11.69 -9.66 3.64
N ALA A 203 -11.57 -10.29 2.47
CA ALA A 203 -11.22 -11.70 2.32
C ALA A 203 -9.78 -12.04 2.74
N HIS A 204 -9.52 -13.33 2.99
CA HIS A 204 -8.16 -13.85 3.11
C HIS A 204 -7.76 -14.65 1.88
N PHE A 205 -6.48 -14.54 1.50
CA PHE A 205 -5.92 -15.26 0.37
C PHE A 205 -4.68 -16.03 0.77
N ALA A 206 -4.49 -17.19 0.15
CA ALA A 206 -3.19 -17.85 0.08
C ALA A 206 -2.73 -17.83 -1.37
N TYR A 207 -1.44 -17.54 -1.59
CA TYR A 207 -0.84 -17.63 -2.92
C TYR A 207 0.02 -18.89 -2.96
N HIS A 208 -0.14 -19.68 -4.02
CA HIS A 208 0.78 -20.77 -4.32
C HIS A 208 2.00 -20.20 -5.02
N TRP A 209 3.17 -20.75 -4.74
CA TRP A 209 4.43 -20.46 -5.41
C TRP A 209 4.88 -21.76 -6.10
N ASP A 210 5.16 -21.72 -7.40
CA ASP A 210 5.63 -22.91 -8.15
C ASP A 210 7.16 -23.03 -8.19
N GLY A 211 7.88 -22.04 -7.64
CA GLY A 211 9.34 -21.90 -7.72
C GLY A 211 9.79 -20.73 -8.59
N GLU A 212 8.95 -20.25 -9.49
CA GLU A 212 9.25 -19.17 -10.43
C GLU A 212 8.23 -18.03 -10.37
N ARG A 213 6.95 -18.36 -10.20
CA ARG A 213 5.82 -17.44 -10.12
C ARG A 213 4.74 -17.93 -9.16
N SER A 214 3.78 -17.05 -8.88
CA SER A 214 2.51 -17.48 -8.29
C SER A 214 1.55 -17.89 -9.39
N ASP A 215 1.19 -19.17 -9.41
CA ASP A 215 0.35 -19.83 -10.40
C ASP A 215 -1.09 -20.04 -9.92
N TYR A 216 -1.33 -20.04 -8.60
CA TYR A 216 -2.67 -20.10 -8.02
C TYR A 216 -2.88 -19.12 -6.88
N VAL A 217 -4.12 -18.63 -6.77
CA VAL A 217 -4.61 -17.87 -5.62
C VAL A 217 -5.84 -18.59 -5.07
N LYS A 218 -5.83 -18.87 -3.77
CA LYS A 218 -6.96 -19.44 -3.06
C LYS A 218 -7.58 -18.41 -2.13
N ARG A 219 -8.88 -18.16 -2.26
CA ARG A 219 -9.66 -17.46 -1.24
C ARG A 219 -9.92 -18.43 -0.08
N LEU A 220 -9.50 -18.05 1.12
CA LEU A 220 -9.54 -18.93 2.29
C LEU A 220 -10.93 -19.01 2.92
N ASP A 221 -11.79 -18.02 2.66
CA ASP A 221 -13.11 -17.91 3.29
C ASP A 221 -14.08 -19.00 2.79
N ASP A 222 -14.00 -19.35 1.50
CA ASP A 222 -14.86 -20.35 0.85
C ASP A 222 -14.10 -21.42 0.06
N GLY A 223 -12.78 -21.28 -0.07
CA GLY A 223 -11.92 -22.24 -0.75
C GLY A 223 -11.88 -22.10 -2.26
N GLU A 224 -12.47 -21.04 -2.85
CA GLU A 224 -12.37 -20.77 -4.29
C GLU A 224 -10.90 -20.62 -4.71
N VAL A 225 -10.53 -21.23 -5.84
CA VAL A 225 -9.17 -21.19 -6.38
C VAL A 225 -9.20 -20.62 -7.79
N TRP A 226 -8.40 -19.58 -8.01
CA TRP A 226 -8.15 -19.01 -9.32
C TRP A 226 -6.76 -19.39 -9.80
N GLN A 227 -6.67 -19.77 -11.07
CA GLN A 227 -5.40 -19.92 -11.75
C GLN A 227 -4.93 -18.55 -12.23
N VAL A 228 -3.65 -18.26 -12.02
CA VAL A 228 -2.97 -17.04 -12.47
C VAL A 228 -2.30 -17.36 -13.81
N SER A 229 -2.67 -16.63 -14.85
CA SER A 229 -2.08 -16.76 -16.20
C SER A 229 -0.76 -16.01 -16.30
#